data_AF-A0A0K8P6F5-F1
#
_entry.id   AF-A0A0K8P6F5-F1
#
_cell.length_a   1.000
_cell.length_b   1.000
_cell.length_c   1.000
_cell.angle_alpha   90.00
_cell.angle_beta   90.00
_cell.angle_gamma   90.00
#
_symmetry.space_group_name_H-M   'P 1'
#
loop_
_entity.id
_entity.type
_entity.pdbx_description
1 polymer ?
#
loop_
_entity_poly.entity_id
_entity_poly.type
_entity_poly.pdbx_seq_one_letter_code
_entity_poly.pdbx_strand_id
1 'polypeptide(L)'
;MSTDAPMLDAAQLRAQLNDPQPMQRARALHLLEQAIAACPEARLAGEAERFTARGIPFYRPDDRHFAAWVDRAVALWERLQAPAAHRCAA
;
A
#
# COMPACT_ATOMS: atom_id res chain seq x y z
N MET A 1 13.53 22.21 -5.80
CA MET A 1 13.77 21.40 -4.58
C MET A 1 13.11 20.06 -4.85
N SER A 2 13.89 19.06 -5.24
CA SER A 2 13.37 17.73 -5.54
C SER A 2 12.95 17.09 -4.23
N THR A 3 11.66 16.80 -4.08
CA THR A 3 11.13 16.07 -2.95
C THR A 3 11.57 14.61 -3.11
N ASP A 4 12.79 14.31 -2.67
CA ASP A 4 13.23 12.94 -2.41
C ASP A 4 12.50 12.49 -1.13
N ALA A 5 11.20 12.27 -1.26
CA ALA A 5 10.45 11.58 -0.23
C ALA A 5 11.10 10.20 -0.15
N PRO A 6 11.55 9.73 1.04
CA PRO A 6 12.16 8.42 1.15
C PRO A 6 11.18 7.42 0.54
N MET A 7 11.59 6.82 -0.57
CA MET A 7 10.78 5.92 -1.37
C MET A 7 10.52 4.70 -0.49
N LEU A 8 9.38 4.72 0.21
CA LEU A 8 9.04 3.71 1.19
C LEU A 8 9.02 2.36 0.47
N ASP A 9 10.00 1.50 0.74
CA ASP A 9 10.05 0.20 0.08
C ASP A 9 9.00 -0.76 0.68
N ALA A 10 8.79 -1.89 0.00
CA ALA A 10 7.80 -2.88 0.43
C ALA A 10 8.06 -3.43 1.85
N ALA A 11 9.32 -3.51 2.27
CA ALA A 11 9.70 -3.98 3.59
C ALA A 11 9.36 -2.95 4.68
N GLN A 12 9.60 -1.66 4.40
CA GLN A 12 9.23 -0.56 5.26
C GLN A 12 7.70 -0.43 5.41
N LEU A 13 6.93 -0.59 4.31
CA LEU A 13 5.47 -0.62 4.40
C LEU A 13 5.00 -1.78 5.28
N ARG A 14 5.54 -3.00 5.06
CA ARG A 14 5.20 -4.17 5.87
C ARG A 14 5.48 -3.93 7.36
N ALA A 15 6.62 -3.32 7.69
CA ALA A 15 6.98 -3.01 9.06
C ALA A 15 5.97 -2.04 9.71
N GLN A 16 5.59 -0.97 9.01
CA GLN A 16 4.62 0.01 9.53
C GLN A 16 3.20 -0.55 9.64
N LEU A 17 2.77 -1.42 8.73
CA LEU A 17 1.47 -2.10 8.82
C LEU A 17 1.41 -3.08 9.99
N ASN A 18 2.53 -3.65 10.42
CA ASN A 18 2.62 -4.51 11.59
C ASN A 18 2.90 -3.75 12.90
N ASP A 19 3.01 -2.43 12.85
CA ASP A 19 3.35 -1.64 14.03
C ASP A 19 2.26 -1.79 15.12
N PRO A 20 2.64 -2.00 16.40
CA PRO A 20 1.67 -2.10 17.49
C PRO A 20 0.83 -0.83 17.65
N GLN A 21 1.33 0.33 17.25
CA GLN A 21 0.63 1.61 17.30
C GLN A 21 -0.40 1.71 16.16
N PRO A 22 -1.71 1.82 16.46
CA PRO A 22 -2.75 1.96 15.42
C PRO A 22 -2.50 3.14 14.48
N MET A 23 -1.94 4.23 14.99
CA MET A 23 -1.66 5.44 14.19
C MET A 23 -0.56 5.19 13.13
N GLN A 24 0.44 4.36 13.40
CA GLN A 24 1.47 4.04 12.42
C GLN A 24 0.91 3.17 11.30
N ARG A 25 0.07 2.20 11.65
CA ARG A 25 -0.65 1.39 10.67
C ARG A 25 -1.54 2.25 9.78
N ALA A 26 -2.28 3.21 10.36
CA ALA A 26 -3.11 4.14 9.62
C ALA A 26 -2.31 5.03 8.66
N ARG A 27 -1.12 5.48 9.07
CA ARG A 27 -0.20 6.23 8.18
C ARG A 27 0.25 5.36 7.01
N ALA A 28 0.60 4.11 7.25
CA ALA A 28 0.99 3.18 6.18
C ALA A 28 -0.14 2.91 5.19
N LEU A 29 -1.38 2.74 5.67
CA LEU A 29 -2.55 2.64 4.80
C LEU A 29 -2.75 3.93 3.99
N HIS A 30 -2.57 5.10 4.61
CA HIS A 30 -2.70 6.37 3.92
C HIS A 30 -1.66 6.55 2.80
N LEU A 31 -0.43 6.08 2.99
CA LEU A 31 0.59 6.08 1.92
C LEU A 31 0.13 5.21 0.74
N LEU A 32 -0.47 4.04 1.01
CA LEU A 32 -1.05 3.20 -0.03
C LEU A 32 -2.17 3.94 -0.79
N GLU A 33 -3.06 4.66 -0.09
CA GLU A 33 -4.10 5.50 -0.70
C GLU A 33 -3.53 6.61 -1.60
N GLN A 34 -2.44 7.25 -1.18
CA GLN A 34 -1.74 8.26 -2.01
C GLN A 34 -1.15 7.63 -3.28
N ALA A 35 -0.55 6.43 -3.17
CA ALA A 35 -0.03 5.71 -4.33
C ALA A 35 -1.15 5.29 -5.30
N ILE A 36 -2.33 4.92 -4.77
CA ILE A 36 -3.52 4.62 -5.58
C ILE A 36 -3.95 5.86 -6.37
N ALA A 37 -4.05 7.02 -5.71
CA ALA A 37 -4.46 8.28 -6.35
C ALA A 37 -3.47 8.75 -7.43
N ALA A 38 -2.19 8.40 -7.29
CA ALA A 38 -1.15 8.69 -8.28
C ALA A 38 -1.04 7.65 -9.41
N CYS A 39 -1.76 6.52 -9.32
CA CYS A 39 -1.62 5.41 -10.26
C CYS A 39 -2.42 5.67 -11.55
N PRO A 40 -1.76 5.69 -12.73
CA PRO A 40 -2.46 5.89 -14.01
C PRO A 40 -3.22 4.63 -14.48
N GLU A 41 -2.90 3.45 -13.95
CA GLU A 41 -3.57 2.20 -14.33
C GLU A 41 -4.89 2.05 -13.57
N ALA A 42 -6.01 2.45 -14.19
CA ALA A 42 -7.33 2.45 -13.58
C ALA A 42 -7.76 1.10 -13.00
N ARG A 43 -7.33 -0.03 -13.60
CA ARG A 43 -7.68 -1.37 -13.11
C ARG A 43 -6.98 -1.68 -11.79
N LEU A 44 -5.66 -1.47 -11.72
CA LEU A 44 -4.88 -1.63 -10.50
C LEU A 44 -5.34 -0.65 -9.42
N ALA A 45 -5.54 0.62 -9.78
CA ALA A 45 -6.05 1.63 -8.86
C ALA A 45 -7.41 1.22 -8.27
N GLY A 46 -8.36 0.77 -9.09
CA GLY A 46 -9.68 0.33 -8.62
C GLY A 46 -9.67 -1.01 -7.85
N GLU A 47 -8.70 -1.89 -8.09
CA GLU A 47 -8.47 -3.07 -7.23
C GLU A 47 -8.00 -2.64 -5.84
N ALA A 48 -7.00 -1.76 -5.80
CA ALA A 48 -6.39 -1.29 -4.58
C ALA A 48 -7.34 -0.40 -3.76
N GLU A 49 -8.12 0.47 -4.40
CA GLU A 49 -9.14 1.31 -3.74
C GLU A 49 -10.20 0.45 -3.05
N ARG A 50 -10.71 -0.59 -3.72
CA ARG A 50 -11.68 -1.52 -3.09
C ARG A 50 -11.09 -2.27 -1.91
N PHE A 51 -9.79 -2.52 -1.91
CA PHE A 51 -9.08 -3.13 -0.80
C PHE A 51 -8.94 -2.15 0.38
N THR A 52 -8.48 -0.91 0.14
CA THR A 52 -8.25 0.09 1.19
C THR A 52 -9.52 0.70 1.76
N ALA A 53 -10.62 0.75 0.99
CA ALA A 53 -11.90 1.32 1.43
C ALA A 53 -12.50 0.68 2.70
N ARG A 54 -12.06 -0.54 3.05
CA ARG A 54 -12.49 -1.24 4.27
C ARG A 54 -11.67 -0.87 5.50
N GLY A 55 -10.60 -0.11 5.34
CA GLY A 55 -9.65 0.23 6.39
C GLY A 55 -8.80 -0.95 6.87
N ILE A 56 -8.12 -0.73 7.99
CA ILE A 56 -7.30 -1.75 8.65
C ILE A 56 -8.21 -2.70 9.44
N PRO A 57 -8.16 -4.02 9.23
CA PRO A 57 -8.94 -4.97 10.00
C PRO A 57 -8.62 -4.89 11.50
N PHE A 58 -9.64 -5.03 12.34
CA PHE A 58 -9.49 -5.07 13.80
C PHE A 58 -9.03 -6.45 14.30
N TYR A 59 -8.05 -7.06 13.63
CA TYR A 59 -7.47 -8.34 14.02
C TYR A 59 -6.30 -8.14 14.99
N ARG A 60 -5.99 -9.18 15.75
CA ARG A 60 -4.75 -9.23 16.51
C ARG A 60 -3.57 -9.28 15.53
N PRO A 61 -2.42 -8.66 15.84
CA PRO A 61 -1.24 -8.73 14.97
C PRO A 61 -0.78 -10.17 14.64
N ASP A 62 -0.97 -11.10 15.58
CA ASP A 62 -0.62 -12.52 15.42
C ASP A 62 -1.67 -13.33 14.64
N ASP A 63 -2.79 -12.70 14.25
CA ASP A 63 -3.85 -13.37 13.51
C ASP A 63 -3.43 -13.61 12.06
N ARG A 64 -3.58 -14.86 11.60
CA ARG A 64 -3.30 -15.24 10.19
C ARG A 64 -4.06 -14.37 9.18
N HIS A 65 -5.25 -13.89 9.52
CA HIS A 65 -6.06 -13.02 8.67
C HIS A 65 -5.48 -11.61 8.60
N PHE A 66 -4.85 -11.14 9.68
CA PHE A 66 -4.10 -9.90 9.67
C PHE A 66 -2.84 -10.02 8.80
N ALA A 67 -2.05 -11.08 9.00
CA ALA A 67 -0.85 -11.34 8.20
C ALA A 67 -1.19 -11.41 6.70
N ALA A 68 -2.23 -12.16 6.31
CA ALA A 68 -2.69 -12.24 4.93
C ALA A 68 -3.17 -10.88 4.37
N TRP A 69 -3.79 -10.05 5.20
CA TRP A 69 -4.18 -8.69 4.81
C TRP A 69 -2.94 -7.81 4.57
N VAL A 70 -1.93 -7.89 5.44
CA VAL A 70 -0.67 -7.16 5.27
C VAL A 70 0.05 -7.61 4.00
N ASP A 71 0.14 -8.91 3.74
CA ASP A 71 0.76 -9.44 2.52
C ASP A 71 0.08 -8.93 1.26
N ARG A 72 -1.26 -8.85 1.27
CA ARG A 72 -2.02 -8.28 0.16
C ARG A 72 -1.77 -6.79 -0.02
N ALA A 73 -1.70 -6.02 1.07
CA ALA A 73 -1.39 -4.60 1.02
C ALA A 73 0.01 -4.35 0.43
N VAL A 74 1.00 -5.15 0.84
CA VAL A 74 2.38 -5.07 0.33
C VAL A 74 2.46 -5.45 -1.14
N ALA A 75 1.76 -6.51 -1.58
CA ALA A 75 1.74 -6.89 -2.99
C ALA A 75 1.09 -5.82 -3.88
N LEU A 76 0.05 -5.13 -3.39
CA LEU A 76 -0.53 -3.98 -4.09
C LEU A 76 0.44 -2.81 -4.15
N TRP A 77 1.15 -2.53 -3.06
CA TRP A 77 2.20 -1.50 -3.04
C TRP A 77 3.29 -1.77 -4.06
N GLU A 78 3.84 -2.99 -4.11
CA GLU A 78 4.86 -3.36 -5.09
C GLU A 78 4.38 -3.19 -6.52
N ARG A 79 3.13 -3.54 -6.82
CA ARG A 79 2.51 -3.33 -8.14
C ARG A 79 2.32 -1.85 -8.46
N LEU A 80 1.94 -1.03 -7.47
CA LEU A 80 1.74 0.42 -7.63
C LEU A 80 3.07 1.17 -7.80
N GLN A 81 4.12 0.72 -7.11
CA GLN A 81 5.47 1.30 -7.17
C GLN A 81 6.31 0.73 -8.31
N ALA A 82 5.89 -0.40 -8.91
CA ALA A 82 6.58 -0.96 -10.06
C ALA A 82 6.67 0.14 -11.13
N PRO A 83 7.89 0.50 -11.58
CA PRO A 83 8.02 1.45 -12.66
C PRO A 83 7.23 0.87 -13.82
N ALA A 84 6.13 1.55 -14.20
CA ALA A 84 5.23 1.11 -15.23
C ALA A 84 6.07 0.67 -16.43
N ALA A 85 6.23 -0.64 -16.60
CA ALA A 85 7.11 -1.20 -17.59
C ALA A 85 6.46 -0.87 -18.95
N HIS A 86 6.92 0.24 -19.52
CA HIS A 86 6.53 0.83 -20.80
C HIS A 86 5.13 1.44 -20.90
N ARG A 87 5.13 2.77 -21.09
CA ARG A 87 4.47 3.47 -22.22
C ARG A 87 3.32 2.68 -22.89
N CYS A 88 2.08 3.11 -22.67
CA CYS A 88 1.18 3.27 -23.81
C CYS A 88 1.46 4.65 -24.40
N ALA A 89 2.55 4.72 -25.18
CA ALA A 89 2.63 5.66 -26.28
C ALA A 89 2.05 4.93 -27.49
N ALA A 90 0.80 5.27 -27.84
CA ALA A 90 0.26 5.34 -29.19
C ALA A 90 -1.09 6.06 -29.11
#